data_AF-A0A6A2JLN1-F1
#
_entry.id   AF-A0A6A2JLN1-F1
#
_cell.length_a   1.000
_cell.length_b   1.000
_cell.length_c   1.000
_cell.angle_alpha   90.00
_cell.angle_beta   90.00
_cell.angle_gamma   90.00
#
_symmetry.space_group_name_H-M   'P 1'
#
loop_
_entity.id
_entity.type
_entity.pdbx_description
1 polymer ?
#
loop_
_entity_poly.entity_id
_entity_poly.type
_entity_poly.pdbx_seq_one_letter_code
_entity_poly.pdbx_strand_id
1 'polypeptide(L)'
;MVKRILLSIVMLMLIAYLGIAITAFNRKPADQTCRDVELVIKDTTYAGFITKEEVKGILQHKGIYPIGKKMERISTKSLERELSKHPLIDEAECYKTPSGKVCVEVTQRIPILRIMSANGENYYLDNKGTVMPPEAKCVAHRAIVTGNVEKSFAMKDLYKFGVFLQNNKFWDAQIEQIHVLPDRNIELVPRVGDHLVYLGKLENFENKLARLKEFYQKGLNQVGWNKYSRINLEFSNQIICTKRE
;
A
#
# COMPACT_ATOMS: atom_id res chain seq x y z
N MET A 1 -13.79 69.49 -3.62
CA MET A 1 -14.97 68.77 -3.07
C MET A 1 -15.41 67.58 -3.94
N VAL A 2 -15.60 67.76 -5.25
CA VAL A 2 -16.09 66.71 -6.17
C VAL A 2 -15.26 65.40 -6.14
N LYS A 3 -13.92 65.48 -6.10
CA LYS A 3 -13.05 64.28 -6.01
C LYS A 3 -13.26 63.45 -4.74
N ARG A 4 -13.54 64.09 -3.60
CA ARG A 4 -13.80 63.38 -2.32
C ARG A 4 -15.16 62.69 -2.34
N ILE A 5 -16.18 63.35 -2.91
CA ILE A 5 -17.52 62.78 -3.09
C ILE A 5 -17.48 61.57 -4.03
N LEU A 6 -16.76 61.69 -5.16
CA LEU A 6 -16.58 60.59 -6.11
C LEU A 6 -15.87 59.39 -5.46
N LEU A 7 -14.83 59.64 -4.66
CA LEU A 7 -14.10 58.58 -3.95
C LEU A 7 -15.02 57.84 -2.96
N SER A 8 -15.85 58.57 -2.21
CA SER A 8 -16.82 57.97 -1.28
C SER A 8 -17.87 57.12 -2.00
N ILE A 9 -18.37 57.55 -3.16
CA ILE A 9 -19.35 56.79 -3.96
C ILE A 9 -18.72 55.50 -4.50
N VAL A 10 -17.48 55.57 -5.02
CA VAL A 10 -16.75 54.38 -5.50
C VAL A 10 -16.51 53.40 -4.36
N MET A 11 -16.12 53.90 -3.18
CA MET A 11 -15.93 53.05 -2.00
C MET A 11 -17.23 52.37 -1.56
N LEU A 12 -18.36 53.09 -1.62
CA LEU A 12 -19.68 52.55 -1.28
C LEU A 12 -20.11 51.45 -2.26
N MET A 13 -19.89 51.65 -3.56
CA MET A 13 -20.15 50.63 -4.58
C MET A 13 -19.27 49.39 -4.39
N LEU A 14 -17.99 49.57 -4.03
CA LEU A 14 -17.07 48.47 -3.72
C LEU A 14 -17.53 47.66 -2.51
N ILE A 15 -17.98 48.32 -1.44
CA ILE A 15 -18.53 47.67 -0.25
C ILE A 15 -19.82 46.92 -0.58
N ALA A 16 -20.72 47.52 -1.35
CA ALA A 16 -21.96 46.87 -1.78
C ALA A 16 -21.67 45.64 -2.66
N TYR A 17 -20.73 45.75 -3.60
CA TYR A 17 -20.29 44.63 -4.43
C TYR A 17 -19.68 43.51 -3.59
N LEU A 18 -18.79 43.82 -2.64
CA LEU A 18 -18.22 42.83 -1.73
C LEU A 18 -19.32 42.16 -0.90
N GLY A 19 -20.28 42.92 -0.38
CA GLY A 19 -21.42 42.39 0.37
C GLY A 19 -22.27 41.41 -0.44
N ILE A 20 -22.56 41.73 -1.70
CA ILE A 20 -23.29 40.86 -2.62
C ILE A 20 -22.46 39.62 -2.98
N ALA A 21 -21.17 39.78 -3.28
CA ALA A 21 -20.30 38.66 -3.59
C ALA A 21 -20.21 37.68 -2.42
N ILE A 22 -19.97 38.17 -1.20
CA ILE A 22 -19.88 37.33 0.01
C ILE A 22 -21.20 36.59 0.25
N THR A 23 -22.34 37.26 0.10
CA THR A 23 -23.65 36.62 0.32
C THR A 23 -24.03 35.63 -0.78
N ALA A 24 -23.72 35.92 -2.04
CA ALA A 24 -23.97 35.02 -3.18
C ALA A 24 -23.07 33.77 -3.12
N PHE A 25 -21.79 33.93 -2.78
CA PHE A 25 -20.84 32.82 -2.65
C PHE A 25 -21.02 32.00 -1.36
N ASN A 26 -21.49 32.60 -0.27
CA ASN A 26 -21.78 31.88 0.99
C ASN A 26 -23.20 31.34 1.11
N ARG A 27 -24.07 31.52 0.11
CA ARG A 27 -25.37 30.82 0.07
C ARG A 27 -25.11 29.32 -0.07
N LYS A 28 -25.06 28.63 1.07
CA LYS A 28 -25.15 27.18 1.13
C LYS A 28 -26.53 26.81 0.58
N PRO A 29 -26.64 26.09 -0.54
CA PRO A 29 -27.94 25.64 -1.01
C PRO A 29 -28.47 24.63 0.01
N ALA A 30 -29.32 25.10 0.93
CA ALA A 30 -29.87 24.36 2.07
C ALA A 30 -30.71 23.13 1.66
N ASP A 31 -30.96 22.96 0.35
CA ASP A 31 -31.72 21.82 -0.18
C ASP A 31 -31.01 21.09 -1.33
N GLN A 32 -29.70 21.27 -1.48
CA GLN A 32 -28.97 20.54 -2.51
C GLN A 32 -28.95 19.05 -2.18
N THR A 33 -29.44 18.23 -3.11
CA THR A 33 -29.30 16.78 -3.08
C THR A 33 -27.95 16.37 -3.69
N CYS A 34 -27.43 15.23 -3.24
CA CYS A 34 -26.25 14.62 -3.83
C CYS A 34 -26.60 14.14 -5.25
N ARG A 35 -25.95 14.76 -6.24
CA ARG A 35 -26.21 14.49 -7.66
C ARG A 35 -25.42 13.29 -8.17
N ASP A 36 -24.27 13.04 -7.58
CA ASP A 36 -23.30 12.07 -8.07
C ASP A 36 -22.35 11.63 -6.94
N VAL A 37 -21.82 10.42 -7.06
CA VAL A 37 -20.82 9.86 -6.15
C VAL A 37 -19.60 9.46 -6.94
N GLU A 38 -18.48 10.10 -6.62
CA GLU A 38 -17.19 9.79 -7.23
C GLU A 38 -16.48 8.76 -6.35
N LEU A 39 -16.31 7.54 -6.88
CA LEU A 39 -15.60 6.45 -6.21
C LEU A 39 -14.21 6.30 -6.81
N VAL A 40 -13.18 6.43 -5.97
CA VAL A 40 -11.77 6.25 -6.33
C VAL A 40 -11.17 5.16 -5.46
N ILE A 41 -10.59 4.14 -6.10
CA ILE A 41 -9.83 3.09 -5.41
C ILE A 41 -8.35 3.37 -5.63
N LYS A 42 -7.60 3.59 -4.56
CA LYS A 42 -6.15 3.81 -4.58
C LYS A 42 -5.40 2.47 -4.61
N ASP A 43 -4.14 2.53 -5.03
CA ASP A 43 -3.18 1.41 -5.04
C ASP A 43 -3.59 0.17 -5.85
N THR A 44 -4.42 0.39 -6.87
CA THR A 44 -4.88 -0.67 -7.81
C THR A 44 -3.73 -1.39 -8.52
N THR A 45 -2.59 -0.73 -8.70
CA THR A 45 -1.37 -1.32 -9.26
C THR A 45 -0.75 -2.40 -8.37
N TYR A 46 -0.94 -2.30 -7.05
CA TYR A 46 -0.33 -3.20 -6.05
C TYR A 46 -1.33 -4.16 -5.42
N ALA A 47 -2.63 -3.82 -5.49
CA ALA A 47 -3.71 -4.53 -4.82
C ALA A 47 -4.99 -4.45 -5.65
N GLY A 48 -5.56 -5.61 -5.99
CA GLY A 48 -6.83 -5.73 -6.73
C GLY A 48 -7.94 -6.38 -5.90
N PHE A 49 -8.03 -6.05 -4.60
CA PHE A 49 -8.94 -6.73 -3.68
C PHE A 49 -10.36 -6.16 -3.68
N ILE A 50 -10.50 -4.85 -3.88
CA ILE A 50 -11.75 -4.11 -3.73
C ILE A 50 -12.12 -3.40 -5.01
N THR A 51 -13.38 -3.56 -5.42
CA THR A 51 -13.95 -2.92 -6.61
C THR A 51 -14.84 -1.74 -6.22
N LYS A 52 -15.12 -0.85 -7.19
CA LYS A 52 -16.06 0.26 -6.98
C LYS A 52 -17.48 -0.27 -6.71
N GLU A 53 -17.85 -1.37 -7.34
CA GLU A 53 -19.13 -2.06 -7.19
C GLU A 53 -19.30 -2.61 -5.78
N GLU A 54 -18.24 -3.18 -5.20
CA GLU A 54 -18.24 -3.69 -3.84
C GLU A 54 -18.37 -2.57 -2.80
N VAL A 55 -17.61 -1.47 -2.96
CA VAL A 55 -17.75 -0.26 -2.13
C VAL A 55 -19.18 0.29 -2.20
N LYS A 56 -19.75 0.38 -3.41
CA LYS A 56 -21.14 0.78 -3.62
C LYS A 56 -22.10 -0.18 -2.90
N GLY A 57 -21.89 -1.49 -3.04
CA GLY A 57 -22.69 -2.54 -2.39
C GLY A 57 -22.69 -2.43 -0.87
N ILE A 58 -21.54 -2.21 -0.24
CA ILE A 58 -21.41 -2.01 1.22
C ILE A 58 -22.29 -0.84 1.67
N LEU A 59 -22.16 0.31 1.02
CA LEU A 59 -22.91 1.52 1.37
C LEU A 59 -24.42 1.40 1.08
N GLN A 60 -24.80 0.68 0.02
CA GLN A 60 -26.20 0.41 -0.33
C GLN A 60 -26.86 -0.56 0.64
N HIS A 61 -26.19 -1.67 0.99
CA HIS A 61 -26.69 -2.65 1.95
C HIS A 61 -26.94 -2.01 3.33
N LYS A 62 -26.07 -1.08 3.74
CA LYS A 62 -26.27 -0.31 4.98
C LYS A 62 -27.33 0.80 4.85
N GLY A 63 -27.82 1.09 3.65
CA GLY A 63 -28.81 2.14 3.39
C GLY A 63 -28.24 3.56 3.46
N ILE A 64 -26.90 3.73 3.43
CA ILE A 64 -26.21 5.01 3.59
C ILE A 64 -25.66 5.59 2.28
N TYR A 65 -25.82 4.90 1.15
CA TYR A 65 -25.36 5.39 -0.16
C TYR A 65 -25.85 6.83 -0.45
N PRO A 66 -24.97 7.78 -0.85
CA PRO A 66 -25.31 9.22 -0.85
C PRO A 66 -26.29 9.71 -1.92
N ILE A 67 -26.29 9.10 -3.12
CA ILE A 67 -27.04 9.62 -4.28
C ILE A 67 -28.52 9.85 -3.93
N GLY A 68 -29.04 11.03 -4.30
CA GLY A 68 -30.44 11.43 -4.07
C GLY A 68 -30.76 11.93 -2.66
N LYS A 69 -29.83 11.81 -1.69
CA LYS A 69 -30.02 12.33 -0.34
C LYS A 69 -29.63 13.80 -0.23
N LYS A 70 -30.25 14.53 0.70
CA LYS A 70 -29.85 15.91 1.01
C LYS A 70 -28.41 15.95 1.49
N MET A 71 -27.61 16.87 0.95
CA MET A 71 -26.18 17.02 1.27
C MET A 71 -25.93 17.20 2.77
N GLU A 72 -26.81 17.91 3.47
CA GLU A 72 -26.71 18.12 4.92
C GLU A 72 -26.88 16.83 5.73
N ARG A 73 -27.72 15.90 5.25
CA ARG A 73 -28.02 14.63 5.95
C ARG A 73 -26.96 13.54 5.70
N ILE A 74 -26.10 13.72 4.70
CA ILE A 74 -25.03 12.77 4.42
C ILE A 74 -23.91 12.95 5.45
N SER A 75 -23.67 11.94 6.28
CA SER A 75 -22.55 11.94 7.22
C SER A 75 -21.35 11.23 6.61
N THR A 76 -20.31 11.98 6.24
CA THR A 76 -19.07 11.41 5.68
C THR A 76 -18.41 10.46 6.67
N LYS A 77 -18.34 10.84 7.95
CA LYS A 77 -17.87 9.96 9.04
C LYS A 77 -18.61 8.63 9.11
N SER A 78 -19.90 8.61 8.80
CA SER A 78 -20.66 7.36 8.80
C SER A 78 -20.33 6.49 7.58
N LEU A 79 -20.01 7.10 6.43
CA LEU A 79 -19.54 6.36 5.25
C LEU A 79 -18.18 5.73 5.54
N GLU A 80 -17.23 6.54 6.02
CA GLU A 80 -15.87 6.12 6.38
C GLU A 80 -15.92 4.97 7.39
N ARG A 81 -16.62 5.16 8.51
CA ARG A 81 -16.75 4.13 9.55
C ARG A 81 -17.37 2.82 9.05
N GLU A 82 -18.27 2.87 8.08
CA GLU A 82 -18.84 1.65 7.52
C GLU A 82 -17.85 0.95 6.60
N LEU A 83 -17.16 1.70 5.74
CA LEU A 83 -16.14 1.17 4.83
C LEU A 83 -14.93 0.60 5.58
N SER A 84 -14.46 1.26 6.65
CA SER A 84 -13.34 0.79 7.47
C SER A 84 -13.60 -0.53 8.20
N LYS A 85 -14.84 -1.03 8.23
CA LYS A 85 -15.12 -2.38 8.76
C LYS A 85 -14.71 -3.48 7.79
N HIS A 86 -14.56 -3.16 6.50
CA HIS A 86 -14.17 -4.13 5.51
C HIS A 86 -12.69 -4.52 5.71
N PRO A 87 -12.36 -5.81 5.87
CA PRO A 87 -11.04 -6.24 6.34
C PRO A 87 -9.89 -6.01 5.35
N LEU A 88 -10.22 -5.67 4.09
CA LEU A 88 -9.29 -5.34 3.01
C LEU A 88 -9.15 -3.83 2.76
N ILE A 89 -10.00 -3.01 3.37
CA ILE A 89 -9.90 -1.55 3.31
C ILE A 89 -8.93 -1.11 4.41
N ASP A 90 -7.87 -0.43 4.00
CA ASP A 90 -6.90 0.17 4.91
C ASP A 90 -7.44 1.49 5.48
N GLU A 91 -7.87 2.37 4.57
CA GLU A 91 -8.40 3.70 4.88
C GLU A 91 -9.53 4.05 3.92
N ALA A 92 -10.51 4.81 4.41
CA ALA A 92 -11.56 5.38 3.60
C ALA A 92 -11.71 6.86 3.98
N GLU A 93 -11.67 7.72 2.98
CA GLU A 93 -11.82 9.17 3.13
C GLU A 93 -13.03 9.63 2.32
N CYS A 94 -13.96 10.33 2.97
CA CYS A 94 -15.19 10.78 2.34
C CYS A 94 -15.34 12.29 2.51
N TYR A 95 -15.57 13.00 1.41
CA TYR A 95 -15.78 14.44 1.45
C TYR A 95 -16.86 14.89 0.46
N LYS A 96 -17.39 16.08 0.72
CA LYS A 96 -18.45 16.70 -0.06
C LYS A 96 -17.84 17.77 -0.94
N THR A 97 -18.22 17.81 -2.21
CA THR A 97 -17.78 18.88 -3.11
C THR A 97 -18.78 20.04 -3.12
N PRO A 98 -18.34 21.28 -3.41
CA PRO A 98 -19.25 22.40 -3.65
C PRO A 98 -20.24 22.16 -4.81
N SER A 99 -19.88 21.29 -5.76
CA SER A 99 -20.74 20.91 -6.89
C SER A 99 -21.89 19.96 -6.52
N GLY A 100 -21.98 19.52 -5.25
CA GLY A 100 -23.02 18.62 -4.78
C GLY A 100 -22.74 17.15 -5.08
N LYS A 101 -21.46 16.78 -5.15
CA LYS A 101 -21.02 15.38 -5.21
C LYS A 101 -20.48 14.93 -3.86
N VAL A 102 -20.45 13.63 -3.66
CA VAL A 102 -19.70 13.01 -2.57
C VAL A 102 -18.58 12.19 -3.17
N CYS A 103 -17.34 12.53 -2.81
CA CYS A 103 -16.17 11.74 -3.16
C CYS A 103 -15.92 10.72 -2.05
N VAL A 104 -15.65 9.49 -2.45
CA VAL A 104 -15.26 8.39 -1.57
C VAL A 104 -13.97 7.82 -2.13
N GLU A 105 -12.89 8.05 -1.41
CA GLU A 105 -11.57 7.53 -1.71
C GLU A 105 -11.29 6.35 -0.78
N VAL A 106 -10.92 5.21 -1.35
CA VAL A 106 -10.65 3.98 -0.61
C VAL A 106 -9.23 3.52 -0.90
N THR A 107 -8.44 3.38 0.15
CA THR A 107 -7.09 2.80 0.13
C THR A 107 -7.17 1.34 0.57
N GLN A 108 -6.52 0.46 -0.17
CA GLN A 108 -6.55 -0.98 0.07
C GLN A 108 -5.33 -1.42 0.88
N ARG A 109 -5.46 -2.50 1.66
CA ARG A 109 -4.30 -3.16 2.27
C ARG A 109 -3.39 -3.74 1.20
N ILE A 110 -2.08 -3.60 1.37
CA ILE A 110 -1.08 -4.02 0.38
C ILE A 110 -0.34 -5.26 0.92
N PRO A 111 -0.32 -6.39 0.19
CA PRO A 111 0.45 -7.57 0.59
C PRO A 111 1.95 -7.30 0.44
N ILE A 112 2.72 -7.72 1.43
CA ILE A 112 4.19 -7.62 1.48
C ILE A 112 4.82 -8.98 1.18
N LEU A 113 4.31 -10.03 1.82
CA LEU A 113 4.81 -11.40 1.68
C LEU A 113 3.63 -12.38 1.58
N ARG A 114 3.82 -13.45 0.81
CA ARG A 114 2.93 -14.61 0.84
C ARG A 114 3.59 -15.71 1.65
N ILE A 115 2.97 -16.13 2.74
CA ILE A 115 3.44 -17.25 3.55
C ILE A 115 2.83 -18.53 3.01
N MET A 116 3.66 -19.52 2.70
CA MET A 116 3.30 -20.89 2.33
C MET A 116 4.13 -21.84 3.21
N SER A 117 3.70 -21.97 4.47
CA SER A 117 4.44 -22.70 5.50
C SER A 117 4.31 -24.22 5.32
N ALA A 118 5.32 -24.97 5.77
CA ALA A 118 5.36 -26.42 5.70
C ALA A 118 4.23 -27.11 6.49
N ASN A 119 3.62 -26.40 7.46
CA ASN A 119 2.46 -26.88 8.21
C ASN A 119 1.12 -26.77 7.43
N GLY A 120 1.16 -26.33 6.17
CA GLY A 120 -0.02 -26.16 5.30
C GLY A 120 -0.68 -24.78 5.36
N GLU A 121 -0.20 -23.87 6.22
CA GLU A 121 -0.73 -22.51 6.25
C GLU A 121 -0.34 -21.71 5.00
N ASN A 122 -1.34 -21.05 4.40
CA ASN A 122 -1.18 -20.20 3.22
C ASN A 122 -1.95 -18.90 3.40
N TYR A 123 -1.25 -17.78 3.54
CA TYR A 123 -1.85 -16.46 3.77
C TYR A 123 -0.92 -15.32 3.34
N TYR A 124 -1.48 -14.12 3.17
CA TYR A 124 -0.70 -12.90 2.95
C TYR A 124 -0.43 -12.16 4.26
N LEU A 125 0.76 -11.58 4.36
CA LEU A 125 1.12 -10.59 5.36
C LEU A 125 1.08 -9.21 4.71
N ASP A 126 0.42 -8.24 5.34
CA ASP A 126 0.20 -6.91 4.76
C ASP A 126 1.21 -5.83 5.21
N ASN A 127 1.02 -4.62 4.70
CA ASN A 127 1.77 -3.39 5.03
C ASN A 127 1.61 -2.92 6.48
N LYS A 128 0.83 -3.62 7.31
CA LYS A 128 0.72 -3.41 8.76
C LYS A 128 1.39 -4.52 9.56
N GLY A 129 2.01 -5.52 8.91
CA GLY A 129 2.60 -6.68 9.57
C GLY A 129 1.56 -7.64 10.15
N THR A 130 0.35 -7.64 9.59
CA THR A 130 -0.77 -8.46 10.04
C THR A 130 -1.25 -9.40 8.95
N VAL A 131 -1.85 -10.51 9.36
CA VAL A 131 -2.40 -11.50 8.42
C VAL A 131 -3.60 -10.88 7.70
N MET A 132 -3.63 -11.03 6.38
CA MET A 132 -4.79 -10.66 5.57
C MET A 132 -5.88 -11.72 5.67
N PRO A 133 -7.17 -11.32 5.57
CA PRO A 133 -8.28 -12.26 5.59
C PRO A 133 -8.17 -13.29 4.44
N PRO A 134 -8.58 -14.56 4.62
CA PRO A 134 -8.50 -15.59 3.58
C PRO A 134 -9.23 -15.25 2.27
N GLU A 135 -10.25 -14.40 2.35
CA GLU A 135 -11.05 -13.93 1.22
C GLU A 135 -10.28 -12.97 0.30
N ALA A 136 -9.06 -12.57 0.69
CA ALA A 136 -8.12 -11.79 -0.10
C ALA A 136 -7.68 -12.54 -1.38
N LYS A 137 -8.58 -12.67 -2.35
CA LYS A 137 -8.32 -13.32 -3.64
C LYS A 137 -7.56 -12.36 -4.56
N CYS A 138 -6.26 -12.22 -4.33
CA CYS A 138 -5.36 -11.51 -5.24
C CYS A 138 -4.17 -12.38 -5.61
N VAL A 139 -3.74 -12.25 -6.86
CA VAL A 139 -2.44 -12.72 -7.34
C VAL A 139 -1.49 -11.54 -7.22
N ALA A 140 -0.90 -11.35 -6.04
CA ALA A 140 0.11 -10.31 -5.87
C ALA A 140 1.49 -10.88 -6.25
N HIS A 141 2.21 -10.18 -7.12
CA HIS A 141 3.61 -10.49 -7.43
C HIS A 141 4.51 -10.07 -6.26
N ARG A 142 4.54 -10.89 -5.22
CA ARG A 142 5.33 -10.69 -3.99
C ARG A 142 6.17 -11.92 -3.71
N ALA A 143 7.30 -11.71 -3.03
CA ALA A 143 8.16 -12.81 -2.60
C ALA A 143 7.36 -13.81 -1.74
N ILE A 144 7.57 -15.09 -2.02
CA ILE A 144 6.90 -16.19 -1.32
C ILE A 144 7.83 -16.69 -0.21
N VAL A 145 7.32 -16.78 1.00
CA VAL A 145 8.01 -17.38 2.13
C VAL A 145 7.59 -18.84 2.25
N THR A 146 8.56 -19.75 2.29
CA THR A 146 8.31 -21.19 2.42
C THR A 146 9.11 -21.80 3.56
N GLY A 147 8.88 -23.07 3.88
CA GLY A 147 9.61 -23.80 4.92
C GLY A 147 8.96 -23.71 6.28
N ASN A 148 9.74 -23.76 7.35
CA ASN A 148 9.24 -23.80 8.73
C ASN A 148 8.93 -22.39 9.25
N VAL A 149 7.74 -21.87 8.93
CA VAL A 149 7.35 -20.49 9.25
C VAL A 149 6.34 -20.46 10.40
N GLU A 150 6.77 -19.97 11.57
CA GLU A 150 5.88 -19.63 12.67
C GLU A 150 5.24 -18.25 12.46
N LYS A 151 3.95 -18.10 12.80
CA LYS A 151 3.23 -16.80 12.66
C LYS A 151 3.92 -15.64 13.36
N SER A 152 4.44 -15.87 14.57
CA SER A 152 5.13 -14.84 15.35
C SER A 152 6.40 -14.33 14.66
N PHE A 153 7.17 -15.25 14.07
CA PHE A 153 8.37 -14.95 13.28
C PHE A 153 7.99 -14.23 11.97
N ALA A 154 6.91 -14.66 11.31
CA ALA A 154 6.38 -14.02 10.12
C ALA A 154 6.01 -12.55 10.35
N MET A 155 5.20 -12.28 11.38
CA MET A 155 4.65 -10.96 11.67
C MET A 155 5.69 -9.98 12.24
N LYS A 156 6.83 -10.47 12.76
CA LYS A 156 7.87 -9.63 13.37
C LYS A 156 9.11 -9.50 12.50
N ASP A 157 9.81 -10.60 12.29
CA ASP A 157 11.15 -10.60 11.71
C ASP A 157 11.09 -10.61 10.19
N LEU A 158 10.31 -11.55 9.61
CA LEU A 158 10.13 -11.61 8.16
C LEU A 158 9.39 -10.39 7.64
N TYR A 159 8.43 -9.83 8.38
CA TYR A 159 7.78 -8.58 8.02
C TYR A 159 8.77 -7.46 7.74
N LYS A 160 9.67 -7.18 8.69
CA LYS A 160 10.70 -6.14 8.56
C LYS A 160 11.59 -6.39 7.35
N PHE A 161 11.98 -7.64 7.14
CA PHE A 161 12.80 -8.03 6.00
C PHE A 161 12.04 -7.86 4.67
N GLY A 162 10.78 -8.27 4.60
CA GLY A 162 9.93 -8.11 3.42
C GLY A 162 9.72 -6.65 3.05
N VAL A 163 9.47 -5.78 4.04
CA VAL A 163 9.37 -4.32 3.81
C VAL A 163 10.69 -3.76 3.27
N PHE A 164 11.84 -4.19 3.81
CA PHE A 164 13.14 -3.80 3.28
C PHE A 164 13.31 -4.19 1.80
N LEU A 165 12.96 -5.44 1.45
CA LEU A 165 13.07 -5.93 0.08
C LEU A 165 12.19 -5.09 -0.85
N GLN A 166 10.92 -4.88 -0.50
CA GLN A 166 9.96 -4.14 -1.32
C GLN A 166 10.36 -2.66 -1.52
N ASN A 167 10.92 -2.03 -0.50
CA ASN A 167 11.40 -0.64 -0.60
C ASN A 167 12.70 -0.51 -1.42
N ASN A 168 13.38 -1.63 -1.71
CA ASN A 168 14.58 -1.66 -2.52
C ASN A 168 14.28 -2.24 -3.91
N LYS A 169 14.16 -1.36 -4.92
CA LYS A 169 13.86 -1.74 -6.31
C LYS A 169 14.71 -2.88 -6.87
N PHE A 170 15.98 -2.97 -6.47
CA PHE A 170 16.86 -4.04 -6.93
C PHE A 170 16.48 -5.38 -6.29
N TRP A 171 16.29 -5.40 -4.96
CA TRP A 171 15.97 -6.64 -4.26
C TRP A 171 14.53 -7.11 -4.46
N ASP A 172 13.57 -6.18 -4.57
CA ASP A 172 12.18 -6.48 -4.93
C ASP A 172 12.10 -7.20 -6.28
N ALA A 173 12.91 -6.80 -7.25
CA ALA A 173 12.98 -7.45 -8.57
C ALA A 173 13.79 -8.75 -8.57
N GLN A 174 14.70 -8.92 -7.60
CA GLN A 174 15.69 -9.99 -7.60
C GLN A 174 15.31 -11.17 -6.70
N ILE A 175 14.53 -11.00 -5.63
CA ILE A 175 14.22 -12.08 -4.67
C ILE A 175 12.80 -12.61 -4.90
N GLU A 176 12.70 -13.87 -5.34
CA GLU A 176 11.40 -14.52 -5.59
C GLU A 176 10.90 -15.32 -4.38
N GLN A 177 11.81 -16.00 -3.68
CA GLN A 177 11.47 -16.86 -2.56
C GLN A 177 12.42 -16.66 -1.39
N ILE A 178 11.83 -16.70 -0.19
CA ILE A 178 12.51 -16.69 1.11
C ILE A 178 12.19 -18.03 1.76
N HIS A 179 13.13 -18.95 1.78
CA HIS A 179 12.98 -20.25 2.42
C HIS A 179 13.49 -20.20 3.86
N VAL A 180 12.63 -20.56 4.82
CA VAL A 180 12.95 -20.62 6.25
C VAL A 180 13.28 -22.04 6.64
N LEU A 181 14.55 -22.26 7.02
CA LEU A 181 15.04 -23.53 7.50
C LEU A 181 14.53 -23.85 8.92
N PRO A 182 14.59 -25.12 9.38
CA PRO A 182 14.11 -25.51 10.71
C PRO A 182 14.72 -24.73 11.87
N ASP A 183 15.97 -24.29 11.72
CA ASP A 183 16.72 -23.48 12.68
C ASP A 183 16.48 -21.96 12.53
N ARG A 184 15.51 -21.55 11.69
CA ARG A 184 15.18 -20.16 11.32
C ARG A 184 16.27 -19.43 10.54
N ASN A 185 17.25 -20.15 9.97
CA ASN A 185 18.12 -19.57 8.97
C ASN A 185 17.38 -19.38 7.65
N ILE A 186 17.83 -18.40 6.87
CA ILE A 186 17.16 -17.96 5.66
C ILE A 186 17.98 -18.30 4.43
N GLU A 187 17.32 -18.92 3.46
CA GLU A 187 17.81 -19.07 2.09
C GLU A 187 16.96 -18.22 1.16
N LEU A 188 17.60 -17.47 0.28
CA LEU A 188 16.93 -16.67 -0.73
C LEU A 188 17.13 -17.32 -2.09
N VAL A 189 16.04 -17.41 -2.84
CA VAL A 189 16.06 -17.85 -4.24
C VAL A 189 15.92 -16.60 -5.11
N PRO A 190 16.96 -16.26 -5.88
CA PRO A 190 16.90 -15.11 -6.77
C PRO A 190 16.11 -15.43 -8.05
N ARG A 191 15.61 -14.37 -8.72
CA ARG A 191 15.02 -14.41 -10.05
C ARG A 191 16.05 -14.71 -11.14
N VAL A 192 17.27 -14.19 -10.97
CA VAL A 192 18.36 -14.32 -11.95
C VAL A 192 19.50 -15.12 -11.36
N GLY A 193 19.94 -16.11 -12.15
CA GLY A 193 20.93 -17.09 -11.73
C GLY A 193 20.28 -18.26 -11.01
N ASP A 194 20.94 -19.41 -11.06
CA ASP A 194 20.43 -20.66 -10.50
C ASP A 194 21.07 -20.98 -9.14
N HIS A 195 21.63 -19.99 -8.44
CA HIS A 195 22.31 -20.17 -7.15
C HIS A 195 21.35 -19.90 -6.00
N LEU A 196 21.52 -20.64 -4.90
CA LEU A 196 20.88 -20.33 -3.63
C LEU A 196 21.73 -19.34 -2.83
N VAL A 197 21.11 -18.30 -2.28
CA VAL A 197 21.78 -17.37 -1.37
C VAL A 197 21.47 -17.78 0.06
N TYR A 198 22.45 -18.31 0.78
CA TYR A 198 22.32 -18.58 2.21
C TYR A 198 22.65 -17.31 2.99
N LEU A 199 21.63 -16.67 3.56
CA LEU A 199 21.74 -15.44 4.35
C LEU A 199 22.11 -15.73 5.81
N GLY A 200 21.75 -16.91 6.30
CA GLY A 200 21.79 -17.25 7.72
C GLY A 200 20.67 -16.53 8.49
N LYS A 201 20.97 -16.04 9.70
CA LYS A 201 20.03 -15.23 10.49
C LYS A 201 19.72 -13.88 9.82
N LEU A 202 18.53 -13.34 10.09
CA LEU A 202 18.08 -12.03 9.59
C LEU A 202 18.80 -10.84 10.23
N GLU A 203 19.66 -11.06 11.21
CA GLU A 203 20.47 -9.96 11.74
C GLU A 203 21.38 -9.36 10.66
N ASN A 204 21.45 -8.04 10.64
CA ASN A 204 22.29 -7.27 9.73
C ASN A 204 22.07 -7.60 8.23
N PHE A 205 20.85 -7.97 7.84
CA PHE A 205 20.53 -8.35 6.46
C PHE A 205 20.89 -7.26 5.43
N GLU A 206 20.84 -5.98 5.82
CA GLU A 206 21.16 -4.86 4.94
C GLU A 206 22.61 -4.90 4.46
N ASN A 207 23.55 -5.08 5.39
CA ASN A 207 24.98 -5.18 5.08
C ASN A 207 25.31 -6.47 4.33
N LYS A 208 24.67 -7.59 4.68
CA LYS A 208 24.83 -8.87 3.96
C LYS A 208 24.39 -8.72 2.50
N LEU A 209 23.23 -8.11 2.25
CA LEU A 209 22.73 -7.86 0.91
C LEU A 209 23.54 -6.81 0.17
N ALA A 210 24.01 -5.73 0.82
CA ALA A 210 24.92 -4.77 0.18
C ALA A 210 26.16 -5.46 -0.39
N ARG A 211 26.80 -6.34 0.39
CA ARG A 211 27.94 -7.16 -0.07
C ARG A 211 27.56 -8.10 -1.21
N LEU A 212 26.40 -8.75 -1.14
CA LEU A 212 25.91 -9.58 -2.24
C LEU A 212 25.75 -8.79 -3.54
N LYS A 213 25.22 -7.56 -3.46
CA LYS A 213 25.07 -6.69 -4.62
C LYS A 213 26.41 -6.36 -5.25
N GLU A 214 27.42 -6.03 -4.44
CA GLU A 214 28.78 -5.80 -4.95
C GLU A 214 29.35 -7.05 -5.63
N PHE A 215 29.10 -8.23 -5.04
CA PHE A 215 29.51 -9.50 -5.64
C PHE A 215 28.82 -9.80 -6.96
N TYR A 216 27.53 -9.48 -7.09
CA TYR A 216 26.82 -9.58 -8.37
C TYR A 216 27.43 -8.64 -9.42
N GLN A 217 27.72 -7.39 -9.04
CA GLN A 217 28.26 -6.38 -9.96
C GLN A 217 29.70 -6.64 -10.39
N LYS A 218 30.55 -7.12 -9.47
CA LYS A 218 32.00 -7.25 -9.71
C LYS A 218 32.43 -8.70 -9.92
N GLY A 219 31.87 -9.63 -9.17
CA GLY A 219 32.22 -11.05 -9.19
C GLY A 219 31.52 -11.81 -10.31
N LEU A 220 30.19 -11.93 -10.24
CA LEU A 220 29.41 -12.73 -11.20
C LEU A 220 29.51 -12.21 -12.64
N ASN A 221 29.68 -10.90 -12.83
CA ASN A 221 29.92 -10.33 -14.15
C ASN A 221 31.24 -10.78 -14.80
N GLN A 222 32.21 -11.29 -14.02
CA GLN A 222 33.47 -11.83 -14.56
C GLN A 222 33.41 -13.35 -14.72
N VAL A 223 32.85 -14.06 -13.74
CA VAL A 223 32.90 -15.54 -13.70
C VAL A 223 31.65 -16.23 -14.27
N GLY A 224 30.57 -15.48 -14.50
CA GLY A 224 29.28 -15.96 -14.97
C GLY A 224 28.28 -16.26 -13.84
N TRP A 225 27.00 -15.99 -14.10
CA TRP A 225 25.91 -16.14 -13.14
C TRP A 225 25.68 -17.58 -12.65
N ASN A 226 25.98 -18.57 -13.48
CA ASN A 226 25.74 -19.99 -13.16
C ASN A 226 26.99 -20.73 -12.68
N LYS A 227 28.03 -20.01 -12.26
CA LYS A 227 29.28 -20.59 -11.78
C LYS A 227 29.12 -21.32 -10.45
N TYR A 228 28.24 -20.82 -9.59
CA TYR A 228 28.06 -21.28 -8.22
C TYR A 228 26.68 -21.88 -8.01
N SER A 229 26.58 -22.90 -7.18
CA SER A 229 25.31 -23.48 -6.72
C SER A 229 24.81 -22.78 -5.45
N ARG A 230 25.73 -22.29 -4.61
CA ARG A 230 25.40 -21.64 -3.34
C ARG A 230 26.33 -20.45 -3.06
N ILE A 231 25.76 -19.36 -2.55
CA ILE A 231 26.47 -18.17 -2.07
C ILE A 231 26.11 -17.96 -0.60
N ASN A 232 27.07 -18.11 0.30
CA ASN A 232 26.88 -17.95 1.74
C ASN A 232 27.34 -16.55 2.21
N LEU A 233 26.42 -15.84 2.87
CA LEU A 233 26.58 -14.48 3.40
C LEU A 233 26.56 -14.40 4.93
N GLU A 234 26.50 -15.53 5.63
CA GLU A 234 26.39 -15.60 7.09
C GLU A 234 27.56 -14.88 7.78
N PHE A 235 28.78 -15.03 7.23
CA PHE A 235 29.98 -14.38 7.75
C PHE A 235 30.05 -12.91 7.35
N SER A 236 30.34 -12.05 8.32
CA SER A 236 30.34 -10.58 8.16
C SER A 236 31.37 -10.06 7.16
N ASN A 237 32.52 -10.73 7.02
CA ASN A 237 33.68 -10.21 6.26
C ASN A 237 34.01 -11.00 4.99
N GLN A 238 33.25 -12.05 4.67
CA GLN A 238 33.56 -12.91 3.52
C GLN A 238 32.31 -13.52 2.90
N ILE A 239 32.35 -13.70 1.58
CA ILE A 239 31.34 -14.44 0.82
C ILE A 239 31.97 -15.79 0.46
N ILE A 240 31.33 -16.88 0.87
CA ILE A 240 31.79 -18.23 0.55
C ILE A 240 30.89 -18.79 -0.53
N CYS A 241 31.46 -19.17 -1.67
CA CYS A 241 30.71 -19.73 -2.78
C CYS A 241 31.02 -21.22 -2.94
N THR A 242 29.98 -22.03 -3.11
CA THR A 242 30.10 -23.43 -3.52
C THR A 242 29.98 -23.50 -5.03
N LYS A 243 31.01 -24.04 -5.70
CA LYS A 243 31.02 -24.19 -7.15
C LYS A 243 29.97 -25.21 -7.57
N ARG A 244 29.35 -24.97 -8.72
CA ARG A 244 28.50 -25.96 -9.38
C ARG A 244 29.40 -27.07 -9.95
N GLU A 245 29.05 -28.32 -9.65
CA GLU A 245 29.66 -29.50 -10.29
C GLU A 245 29.29 -29.56 -11.78
#